data_AF-A0AAW6KGG1-F1
#
_entry.id   AF-A0AAW6KGG1-F1
#
_cell.length_a   1.000
_cell.length_b   1.000
_cell.length_c   1.000
_cell.angle_alpha   90.00
_cell.angle_beta   90.00
_cell.angle_gamma   90.00
#
_symmetry.space_group_name_H-M   'P 1'
#
loop_
_entity.id
_entity.type
_entity.pdbx_description
1 polymer ?
#
loop_
_entity_poly.entity_id
_entity_poly.type
_entity_poly.pdbx_seq_one_letter_code
_entity_poly.pdbx_strand_id
1 'polypeptide(L)'
;EQKDVLVSFERARNAGFDNISLDLMFGLPGQTIGHFASSLDTALALGAEHYSVYSLIVEPKTVFYNLMKKGRLHLPPQDQEAEMYELVMRKMEEAGIGQYEISNYAKKGYESKHNLTYWNNEEYFGLGAGAHGYINGERTVNAGPVKHYIDLIEQSGFPYKEKHRVTKNEQIEEEMFLGLRKTAGVDKEHFFQKYGRTVDDLFPKVLRSLEETGLIVNTSNNVFLTHNGKLLGNEVFQAFLGEL
;
A
#
# COMPACT_ATOMS: atom_id res chain seq x y z
N GLU A 1 -11.84 21.46 -6.63
CA GLU A 1 -13.23 20.97 -6.40
C GLU A 1 -13.53 19.77 -7.30
N GLN A 2 -14.60 18.99 -7.06
CA GLN A 2 -14.93 17.79 -7.83
C GLN A 2 -14.94 18.02 -9.36
N LYS A 3 -15.39 19.20 -9.79
CA LYS A 3 -15.37 19.62 -11.20
C LYS A 3 -13.97 19.59 -11.82
N ASP A 4 -12.94 19.95 -11.07
CA ASP A 4 -11.56 20.00 -11.59
C ASP A 4 -11.05 18.59 -11.92
N VAL A 5 -11.46 17.59 -11.13
CA VAL A 5 -11.10 16.18 -11.37
C VAL A 5 -11.72 15.69 -12.67
N LEU A 6 -13.02 15.95 -12.88
CA LEU A 6 -13.74 15.55 -14.09
C LEU A 6 -13.13 16.20 -15.34
N VAL A 7 -12.89 17.52 -15.28
CA VAL A 7 -12.27 18.27 -16.38
C VAL A 7 -10.86 17.77 -16.68
N SER A 8 -10.07 17.45 -15.64
CA SER A 8 -8.70 16.95 -15.82
C SER A 8 -8.68 15.56 -16.43
N PHE A 9 -9.60 14.68 -16.00
CA PHE A 9 -9.78 13.35 -16.57
C PHE A 9 -10.14 13.41 -18.05
N GLU A 10 -11.15 14.22 -18.41
CA GLU A 10 -11.56 14.41 -19.81
C GLU A 10 -10.41 14.95 -20.67
N ARG A 11 -9.65 15.92 -20.14
CA ARG A 11 -8.48 16.46 -20.85
C ARG A 11 -7.40 15.42 -21.08
N ALA A 12 -7.11 14.59 -20.07
CA ALA A 12 -6.13 13.51 -20.21
C ALA A 12 -6.59 12.49 -21.26
N ARG A 13 -7.86 12.08 -21.24
CA ARG A 13 -8.44 11.21 -22.27
C ARG A 13 -8.34 11.82 -23.67
N ASN A 14 -8.76 13.06 -23.83
CA ASN A 14 -8.70 13.77 -25.11
C ASN A 14 -7.26 13.98 -25.62
N ALA A 15 -6.27 14.00 -24.73
CA ALA A 15 -4.86 14.05 -25.09
C ALA A 15 -4.27 12.68 -25.48
N GLY A 16 -5.05 11.59 -25.40
CA GLY A 16 -4.64 10.23 -25.76
C GLY A 16 -4.07 9.39 -24.62
N PHE A 17 -4.29 9.78 -23.36
CA PHE A 17 -3.92 8.92 -22.23
C PHE A 17 -4.95 7.80 -22.04
N ASP A 18 -4.53 6.57 -22.31
CA ASP A 18 -5.39 5.39 -22.18
C ASP A 18 -5.27 4.67 -20.84
N ASN A 19 -4.24 4.99 -20.05
CA ASN A 19 -3.98 4.45 -18.71
C ASN A 19 -4.04 5.58 -17.69
N ILE A 20 -5.18 5.72 -17.00
CA ILE A 20 -5.39 6.77 -16.00
C ILE A 20 -5.71 6.14 -14.65
N SER A 21 -5.07 6.67 -13.60
CA SER A 21 -5.38 6.35 -12.20
C SER A 21 -6.27 7.42 -11.59
N LEU A 22 -7.22 7.00 -10.75
CA LEU A 22 -8.00 7.88 -9.89
C LEU A 22 -7.74 7.55 -8.42
N ASP A 23 -7.46 8.58 -7.63
CA ASP A 23 -7.17 8.44 -6.22
C ASP A 23 -8.37 8.91 -5.40
N LEU A 24 -8.84 8.05 -4.50
CA LEU A 24 -9.95 8.29 -3.59
C LEU A 24 -9.50 8.01 -2.15
N MET A 25 -9.96 8.86 -1.25
CA MET A 25 -9.72 8.69 0.18
C MET A 25 -11.05 8.54 0.92
N PHE A 26 -11.13 7.56 1.82
CA PHE A 26 -12.24 7.38 2.75
C PHE A 26 -11.80 7.59 4.21
N GLY A 27 -12.74 7.63 5.14
CA GLY A 27 -12.44 7.97 6.55
C GLY A 27 -12.16 9.46 6.76
N LEU A 28 -12.60 10.34 5.85
CA LEU A 28 -12.37 11.79 5.96
C LEU A 28 -13.23 12.43 7.09
N PRO A 29 -12.80 13.57 7.68
CA PRO A 29 -13.57 14.23 8.72
C PRO A 29 -14.99 14.57 8.29
N GLY A 30 -15.99 14.11 9.06
CA GLY A 30 -17.42 14.29 8.75
C GLY A 30 -17.95 13.53 7.52
N GLN A 31 -17.15 12.63 6.94
CA GLN A 31 -17.58 11.80 5.82
C GLN A 31 -18.54 10.71 6.31
N THR A 32 -19.65 10.52 5.59
CA THR A 32 -20.57 9.42 5.81
C THR A 32 -20.37 8.35 4.75
N ILE A 33 -20.88 7.14 5.00
CA ILE A 33 -20.84 6.05 4.01
C ILE A 33 -21.54 6.48 2.71
N GLY A 34 -22.65 7.22 2.81
CA GLY A 34 -23.36 7.76 1.64
C GLY A 34 -22.54 8.78 0.84
N HIS A 35 -21.80 9.67 1.51
CA HIS A 35 -20.89 10.60 0.84
C HIS A 35 -19.81 9.83 0.06
N PHE A 36 -19.20 8.83 0.69
CA PHE A 36 -18.15 8.04 0.06
C PHE A 36 -18.68 7.19 -1.09
N ALA A 37 -19.86 6.54 -0.92
CA ALA A 37 -20.52 5.78 -1.97
C ALA A 37 -20.74 6.63 -3.23
N SER A 38 -21.22 7.87 -3.08
CA SER A 38 -21.45 8.78 -4.20
C SER A 38 -20.13 9.17 -4.91
N SER A 39 -19.04 9.40 -4.16
CA SER A 39 -17.72 9.66 -4.74
C SER A 39 -17.20 8.46 -5.53
N LEU A 40 -17.35 7.25 -4.97
CA LEU A 40 -16.92 6.02 -5.62
C LEU A 40 -17.72 5.74 -6.90
N ASP A 41 -19.04 5.93 -6.86
CA ASP A 41 -19.90 5.79 -8.05
C ASP A 41 -19.53 6.78 -9.15
N THR A 42 -19.20 8.01 -8.77
CA THR A 42 -18.73 9.03 -9.73
C THR A 42 -17.40 8.61 -10.36
N ALA A 43 -16.45 8.11 -9.58
CA ALA A 43 -15.16 7.67 -10.09
C ALA A 43 -15.28 6.46 -11.02
N LEU A 44 -16.10 5.46 -10.64
CA LEU A 44 -16.36 4.29 -11.48
C LEU A 44 -17.02 4.66 -12.81
N ALA A 45 -17.93 5.64 -12.81
CA ALA A 45 -18.58 6.14 -14.03
C ALA A 45 -17.60 6.79 -15.03
N LEU A 46 -16.43 7.26 -14.58
CA LEU A 46 -15.38 7.77 -15.46
C LEU A 46 -14.67 6.65 -16.24
N GLY A 47 -14.73 5.41 -15.76
CA GLY A 47 -14.19 4.25 -16.48
C GLY A 47 -12.66 4.18 -16.54
N ALA A 48 -11.96 4.78 -15.56
CA ALA A 48 -10.51 4.71 -15.42
C ALA A 48 -9.97 3.26 -15.34
N GLU A 49 -8.68 3.08 -15.59
CA GLU A 49 -8.03 1.76 -15.63
C GLU A 49 -7.57 1.30 -14.26
N HIS A 50 -7.21 2.26 -13.40
CA HIS A 50 -6.63 2.04 -12.09
C HIS A 50 -7.28 2.97 -11.05
N TYR A 51 -7.43 2.46 -9.83
CA TYR A 51 -8.01 3.20 -8.71
C TYR A 51 -7.19 2.94 -7.46
N SER A 52 -6.69 4.02 -6.85
CA SER A 52 -6.11 3.99 -5.52
C SER A 52 -7.17 4.43 -4.53
N VAL A 53 -7.66 3.52 -3.69
CA VAL A 53 -8.71 3.78 -2.70
C VAL A 53 -8.23 3.40 -1.32
N TYR A 54 -7.97 4.40 -0.48
CA TYR A 54 -7.28 4.22 0.80
C TYR A 54 -7.93 5.03 1.92
N SER A 55 -7.76 4.58 3.16
CA SER A 55 -8.24 5.34 4.29
C SER A 55 -7.32 6.50 4.65
N LEU A 56 -7.89 7.54 5.24
CA LEU A 56 -7.13 8.65 5.78
C LEU A 56 -6.30 8.18 6.98
N ILE A 57 -4.98 8.28 6.85
CA ILE A 57 -4.04 8.11 7.96
C ILE A 57 -3.60 9.49 8.46
N VAL A 58 -3.77 9.74 9.76
CA VAL A 58 -3.37 11.02 10.38
C VAL A 58 -1.89 10.98 10.74
N GLU A 59 -1.06 11.52 9.85
CA GLU A 59 0.39 11.54 10.03
C GLU A 59 0.85 12.65 11.00
N PRO A 60 1.89 12.42 11.83
CA PRO A 60 2.50 13.44 12.67
C PRO A 60 2.92 14.69 11.88
N LYS A 61 2.86 15.85 12.54
CA LYS A 61 3.25 17.17 11.97
C LYS A 61 2.34 17.68 10.84
N THR A 62 1.23 17.01 10.54
CA THR A 62 0.21 17.51 9.61
C THR A 62 -0.79 18.46 10.28
N VAL A 63 -1.55 19.21 9.47
CA VAL A 63 -2.68 20.02 9.96
C VAL A 63 -3.71 19.16 10.67
N PHE A 64 -4.03 17.98 10.13
CA PHE A 64 -4.97 17.05 10.73
C PHE A 64 -4.48 16.53 12.07
N TYR A 65 -3.19 16.19 12.21
CA TYR A 65 -2.62 15.82 13.50
C TYR A 65 -2.76 16.93 14.54
N ASN A 66 -2.51 18.18 14.15
CA ASN A 66 -2.68 19.34 15.03
C ASN A 66 -4.15 19.58 15.43
N LEU A 67 -5.11 19.30 14.54
CA LEU A 67 -6.55 19.39 14.84
C LEU A 67 -7.01 18.24 15.75
N MET A 68 -6.52 17.02 15.49
CA MET A 68 -6.79 15.83 16.29
C MET A 68 -6.30 16.02 17.73
N LYS A 69 -5.06 16.50 17.91
CA LYS A 69 -4.52 16.84 19.24
C LYS A 69 -5.32 17.89 20.00
N LYS A 70 -6.05 18.74 19.30
CA LYS A 70 -6.93 19.77 19.88
C LYS A 70 -8.37 19.29 20.09
N GLY A 71 -8.68 18.02 19.82
CA GLY A 71 -10.04 17.48 19.88
C GLY A 71 -10.98 18.10 18.83
N ARG A 72 -10.44 18.60 17.72
CA ARG A 72 -11.18 19.32 16.66
C ARG A 72 -11.28 18.54 15.34
N LEU A 73 -10.69 17.35 15.27
CA LEU A 73 -10.81 16.46 14.13
C LEU A 73 -11.78 15.33 14.49
N HIS A 74 -12.93 15.28 13.80
CA HIS A 74 -13.94 14.26 14.01
C HIS A 74 -13.90 13.29 12.83
N LEU A 75 -13.19 12.18 13.02
CA LEU A 75 -13.12 11.10 12.05
C LEU A 75 -14.33 10.15 12.22
N PRO A 76 -14.74 9.44 11.16
CA PRO A 76 -15.68 8.35 11.28
C PRO A 76 -15.18 7.30 12.29
N PRO A 77 -16.07 6.62 13.02
CA PRO A 77 -15.70 5.47 13.83
C PRO A 77 -15.08 4.35 12.98
N GLN A 78 -14.24 3.50 13.59
CA GLN A 78 -13.59 2.37 12.90
C GLN A 78 -14.59 1.45 12.20
N ASP A 79 -15.74 1.18 12.82
CA ASP A 79 -16.79 0.36 12.21
C ASP A 79 -17.28 0.97 10.87
N GLN A 80 -17.46 2.30 10.81
CA GLN A 80 -17.84 2.97 9.56
C GLN A 80 -16.71 2.96 8.54
N GLU A 81 -15.45 3.06 8.96
CA GLU A 81 -14.30 2.94 8.07
C GLU A 81 -14.21 1.53 7.47
N ALA A 82 -14.45 0.49 8.27
CA ALA A 82 -14.54 -0.89 7.81
C ALA A 82 -15.70 -1.08 6.82
N GLU A 83 -16.88 -0.54 7.13
CA GLU A 83 -18.04 -0.55 6.21
C GLU A 83 -17.72 0.17 4.89
N MET A 84 -16.99 1.29 4.94
CA MET A 84 -16.53 1.99 3.73
C MET A 84 -15.58 1.11 2.92
N TYR A 85 -14.61 0.44 3.55
CA TYR A 85 -13.66 -0.42 2.86
C TYR A 85 -14.35 -1.65 2.24
N GLU A 86 -15.29 -2.28 2.94
CA GLU A 86 -16.12 -3.36 2.40
C GLU A 86 -16.98 -2.89 1.22
N LEU A 87 -17.52 -1.67 1.29
CA LEU A 87 -18.22 -1.04 0.18
C LEU A 87 -17.31 -0.87 -1.04
N VAL A 88 -16.04 -0.48 -0.86
CA VAL A 88 -15.07 -0.42 -1.97
C VAL A 88 -14.89 -1.77 -2.61
N MET A 89 -14.56 -2.79 -1.80
CA MET A 89 -14.29 -4.14 -2.29
C MET A 89 -15.47 -4.67 -3.12
N ARG A 90 -16.69 -4.53 -2.62
CA ARG A 90 -17.91 -4.96 -3.32
C ARG A 90 -18.14 -4.20 -4.63
N LYS A 91 -18.13 -2.85 -4.60
CA LYS A 91 -18.44 -2.04 -5.80
C LYS A 91 -17.38 -2.19 -6.88
N MET A 92 -16.10 -2.31 -6.52
CA MET A 92 -15.02 -2.56 -7.47
C MET A 92 -15.17 -3.94 -8.13
N GLU A 93 -15.49 -4.98 -7.35
CA GLU A 93 -15.75 -6.31 -7.89
C GLU A 93 -16.96 -6.33 -8.84
N GLU A 94 -18.07 -5.71 -8.45
CA GLU A 94 -19.27 -5.54 -9.30
C GLU A 94 -18.96 -4.81 -10.61
N ALA A 95 -18.03 -3.86 -10.59
CA ALA A 95 -17.55 -3.14 -11.77
C ALA A 95 -16.50 -3.91 -12.59
N GLY A 96 -16.09 -5.11 -12.16
CA GLY A 96 -15.08 -5.93 -12.83
C GLY A 96 -13.64 -5.40 -12.66
N ILE A 97 -13.38 -4.64 -11.60
CA ILE A 97 -12.08 -4.03 -11.29
C ILE A 97 -11.46 -4.78 -10.11
N GLY A 98 -10.41 -5.54 -10.37
CA GLY A 98 -9.84 -6.46 -9.39
C GLY A 98 -8.99 -5.75 -8.35
N GLN A 99 -9.17 -6.10 -7.08
CA GLN A 99 -8.24 -5.71 -6.01
C GLN A 99 -6.96 -6.55 -6.12
N TYR A 100 -5.83 -5.91 -6.42
CA TYR A 100 -4.55 -6.62 -6.53
C TYR A 100 -3.69 -6.45 -5.27
N GLU A 101 -3.92 -5.40 -4.48
CA GLU A 101 -3.34 -5.18 -3.15
C GLU A 101 -4.29 -4.32 -2.27
N ILE A 102 -3.96 -4.13 -0.99
CA ILE A 102 -4.87 -3.56 0.05
C ILE A 102 -5.62 -2.29 -0.40
N SER A 103 -4.95 -1.34 -1.04
CA SER A 103 -5.49 -0.02 -1.35
C SER A 103 -5.70 0.24 -2.84
N ASN A 104 -5.50 -0.73 -3.73
CA ASN A 104 -5.45 -0.50 -5.16
C ASN A 104 -6.18 -1.57 -5.95
N TYR A 105 -6.87 -1.08 -6.96
CA TYR A 105 -7.76 -1.82 -7.83
C TYR A 105 -7.43 -1.48 -9.27
N ALA A 106 -7.44 -2.47 -10.14
CA ALA A 106 -7.14 -2.25 -11.55
C ALA A 106 -7.92 -3.18 -12.46
N LYS A 107 -8.12 -2.73 -13.70
CA LYS A 107 -8.38 -3.65 -14.81
C LYS A 107 -7.14 -4.53 -14.99
N LYS A 108 -7.33 -5.79 -15.39
CA LYS A 108 -6.22 -6.73 -15.62
C LYS A 108 -5.18 -6.12 -16.58
N GLY A 109 -3.92 -6.13 -16.18
CA GLY A 109 -2.80 -5.57 -16.96
C GLY A 109 -2.51 -4.08 -16.70
N TYR A 110 -3.31 -3.42 -15.85
CA TYR A 110 -3.14 -2.02 -15.45
C TYR A 110 -2.71 -1.89 -13.97
N GLU A 111 -2.29 -2.98 -13.35
CA GLU A 111 -1.75 -2.97 -11.98
C GLU A 111 -0.50 -2.08 -11.91
N SER A 112 -0.39 -1.28 -10.84
CA SER A 112 0.76 -0.39 -10.67
C SER A 112 2.05 -1.20 -10.47
N LYS A 113 2.93 -1.15 -11.48
CA LYS A 113 4.28 -1.73 -11.39
C LYS A 113 5.07 -1.15 -10.22
N HIS A 114 4.94 0.15 -9.98
CA HIS A 114 5.60 0.83 -8.88
C HIS A 114 5.18 0.24 -7.53
N ASN A 115 3.87 0.09 -7.27
CA ASN A 115 3.38 -0.49 -6.01
C ASN A 115 3.81 -1.95 -5.88
N LEU A 116 3.70 -2.73 -6.96
CA LEU A 116 4.09 -4.13 -6.97
C LEU A 116 5.59 -4.34 -6.69
N THR A 117 6.47 -3.45 -7.16
CA THR A 117 7.91 -3.50 -6.82
C THR A 117 8.12 -3.43 -5.31
N TYR A 118 7.41 -2.55 -4.59
CA TYR A 118 7.50 -2.53 -3.12
C TYR A 118 6.93 -3.80 -2.50
N TRP A 119 5.77 -4.27 -2.96
CA TRP A 119 5.08 -5.43 -2.37
C TRP A 119 5.73 -6.77 -2.72
N ASN A 120 6.60 -6.82 -3.72
CA ASN A 120 7.46 -7.96 -4.04
C ASN A 120 8.82 -7.89 -3.34
N ASN A 121 9.03 -6.88 -2.48
CA ASN A 121 10.31 -6.62 -1.83
C ASN A 121 11.47 -6.63 -2.84
N GLU A 122 11.24 -5.99 -3.99
CA GLU A 122 12.21 -5.84 -5.08
C GLU A 122 13.05 -4.58 -4.88
N GLU A 123 14.18 -4.55 -5.58
CA GLU A 123 15.07 -3.40 -5.56
C GLU A 123 14.55 -2.25 -6.44
N TYR A 124 14.80 -1.01 -6.00
CA TYR A 124 14.39 0.20 -6.72
C TYR A 124 15.29 1.39 -6.40
N PHE A 125 15.40 2.31 -7.36
CA PHE A 125 16.16 3.54 -7.20
C PHE A 125 15.32 4.63 -6.53
N GLY A 126 15.89 5.25 -5.49
CA GLY A 126 15.34 6.46 -4.85
C GLY A 126 15.94 7.71 -5.46
N LEU A 127 15.23 8.35 -6.39
CA LEU A 127 15.70 9.56 -7.07
C LEU A 127 14.91 10.79 -6.62
N GLY A 128 15.62 11.90 -6.40
CA GLY A 128 15.03 13.16 -5.93
C GLY A 128 15.10 13.37 -4.42
N ALA A 129 14.79 14.59 -3.99
CA ALA A 129 14.88 15.00 -2.60
C ALA A 129 13.84 14.27 -1.74
N GLY A 130 14.29 13.69 -0.63
CA GLY A 130 13.45 12.89 0.28
C GLY A 130 13.09 11.49 -0.21
N ALA A 131 13.57 11.07 -1.40
CA ALA A 131 13.31 9.74 -1.90
C ALA A 131 14.02 8.65 -1.09
N HIS A 132 13.37 7.49 -0.99
CA HIS A 132 13.94 6.27 -0.45
C HIS A 132 14.38 5.37 -1.60
N GLY A 133 15.48 4.63 -1.42
CA GLY A 133 15.95 3.63 -2.38
C GLY A 133 16.35 2.33 -1.69
N TYR A 134 16.31 1.22 -2.43
CA TYR A 134 16.72 -0.10 -1.94
C TYR A 134 17.45 -0.85 -3.06
N ILE A 135 18.77 -1.00 -2.94
CA ILE A 135 19.63 -1.63 -3.97
C ILE A 135 20.73 -2.42 -3.27
N ASN A 136 21.04 -3.62 -3.77
CA ASN A 136 22.07 -4.54 -3.26
C ASN A 136 21.99 -4.78 -1.74
N GLY A 137 20.78 -4.92 -1.19
CA GLY A 137 20.55 -5.09 0.25
C GLY A 137 20.90 -3.86 1.11
N GLU A 138 20.99 -2.66 0.52
CA GLU A 138 21.17 -1.38 1.22
C GLU A 138 19.97 -0.47 0.98
N ARG A 139 19.35 0.00 2.06
CA ARG A 139 18.38 1.09 2.01
C ARG A 139 19.07 2.43 2.15
N THR A 140 18.60 3.38 1.37
CA THR A 140 19.10 4.76 1.40
C THR A 140 17.93 5.73 1.55
N VAL A 141 18.19 6.83 2.24
CA VAL A 141 17.26 7.95 2.37
C VAL A 141 17.96 9.20 1.86
N ASN A 142 17.41 9.82 0.81
CA ASN A 142 17.92 11.07 0.28
C ASN A 142 17.54 12.23 1.21
N ALA A 143 18.39 13.26 1.29
CA ALA A 143 18.04 14.46 2.03
C ALA A 143 16.72 15.09 1.50
N GLY A 144 15.81 15.42 2.42
CA GLY A 144 14.49 15.98 2.10
C GLY A 144 14.54 17.43 1.59
N PRO A 145 15.20 18.37 2.29
CA PRO A 145 15.31 19.73 1.81
C PRO A 145 16.17 19.80 0.52
N VAL A 146 15.61 20.38 -0.54
CA VAL A 146 16.25 20.43 -1.88
C VAL A 146 17.67 20.99 -1.83
N LYS A 147 17.91 22.05 -1.04
CA LYS A 147 19.26 22.60 -0.89
C LYS A 147 20.24 21.57 -0.31
N HIS A 148 19.86 20.90 0.77
CA HIS A 148 20.71 19.89 1.41
C HIS A 148 20.93 18.67 0.49
N TYR A 149 19.91 18.28 -0.29
CA TYR A 149 20.04 17.26 -1.33
C TYR A 149 21.13 17.60 -2.35
N ILE A 150 21.13 18.84 -2.86
CA ILE A 150 22.13 19.33 -3.82
C ILE A 150 23.52 19.39 -3.16
N ASP A 151 23.61 20.01 -1.98
CA ASP A 151 24.88 20.18 -1.25
C ASP A 151 25.58 18.82 -0.99
N LEU A 152 24.82 17.78 -0.63
CA LEU A 152 25.37 16.43 -0.41
C LEU A 152 25.91 15.79 -1.69
N ILE A 153 25.22 15.97 -2.82
CA ILE A 153 25.67 15.47 -4.12
C ILE A 153 26.98 16.16 -4.51
N GLU A 154 27.06 17.48 -4.36
CA GLU A 154 28.28 18.24 -4.71
C GLU A 154 29.48 17.84 -3.84
N GLN A 155 29.25 17.50 -2.57
CA GLN A 155 30.32 17.15 -1.62
C GLN A 155 30.76 15.68 -1.70
N SER A 156 29.82 14.76 -1.87
CA SER A 156 30.06 13.31 -1.71
C SER A 156 29.74 12.48 -2.95
N GLY A 157 29.18 13.09 -4.00
CA GLY A 157 28.67 12.42 -5.19
C GLY A 157 27.28 11.79 -5.00
N PHE A 158 26.74 11.75 -3.78
CA PHE A 158 25.46 11.11 -3.46
C PHE A 158 24.58 11.95 -2.53
N PRO A 159 23.24 11.87 -2.65
CA PRO A 159 22.32 12.65 -1.80
C PRO A 159 21.97 11.98 -0.46
N TYR A 160 22.69 10.93 -0.06
CA TYR A 160 22.29 10.06 1.05
C TYR A 160 22.46 10.74 2.41
N LYS A 161 21.34 10.91 3.12
CA LYS A 161 21.30 11.33 4.53
C LYS A 161 21.46 10.14 5.47
N GLU A 162 20.85 9.00 5.12
CA GLU A 162 20.87 7.78 5.92
C GLU A 162 21.10 6.57 5.00
N LYS A 163 21.79 5.56 5.56
CA LYS A 163 22.04 4.26 4.93
C LYS A 163 21.80 3.17 5.95
N HIS A 164 21.12 2.10 5.54
CA HIS A 164 20.86 0.93 6.36
C HIS A 164 21.16 -0.34 5.57
N ARG A 165 22.03 -1.20 6.09
CA ARG A 165 22.28 -2.51 5.50
C ARG A 165 21.18 -3.46 5.98
N VAL A 166 20.33 -3.92 5.06
CA VAL A 166 19.24 -4.84 5.36
C VAL A 166 19.82 -6.24 5.50
N THR A 167 19.74 -6.79 6.70
CA THR A 167 20.16 -8.14 7.04
C THR A 167 19.30 -9.19 6.33
N LYS A 168 19.77 -10.44 6.27
CA LYS A 168 18.96 -11.52 5.68
C LYS A 168 17.66 -11.77 6.45
N ASN A 169 17.69 -11.67 7.77
CA ASN A 169 16.49 -11.83 8.60
C ASN A 169 15.47 -10.74 8.28
N GLU A 170 15.89 -9.46 8.26
CA GLU A 170 15.01 -8.35 7.87
C GLU A 170 14.42 -8.56 6.46
N GLN A 171 15.22 -8.97 5.47
CA GLN A 171 14.70 -9.24 4.12
C GLN A 171 13.60 -10.31 4.11
N ILE A 172 13.79 -11.37 4.89
CA ILE A 172 12.83 -12.47 5.00
C ILE A 172 11.54 -12.03 5.69
N GLU A 173 11.64 -11.33 6.82
CA GLU A 173 10.49 -10.81 7.56
C GLU A 173 9.72 -9.79 6.69
N GLU A 174 10.43 -8.95 5.95
CA GLU A 174 9.86 -7.97 5.04
C GLU A 174 9.18 -8.59 3.82
N GLU A 175 9.67 -9.74 3.33
CA GLU A 175 8.96 -10.48 2.28
C GLU A 175 7.55 -10.85 2.73
N MET A 176 7.39 -11.27 4.00
CA MET A 176 6.08 -11.57 4.57
C MET A 176 5.28 -10.29 4.79
N PHE A 177 5.88 -9.29 5.45
CA PHE A 177 5.23 -8.02 5.77
C PHE A 177 4.70 -7.29 4.53
N LEU A 178 5.50 -7.24 3.45
CA LEU A 178 5.16 -6.55 2.21
C LEU A 178 4.32 -7.43 1.28
N GLY A 179 4.66 -8.72 1.17
CA GLY A 179 4.00 -9.65 0.25
C GLY A 179 2.55 -9.92 0.61
N LEU A 180 2.21 -9.97 1.91
CA LEU A 180 0.83 -10.16 2.38
C LEU A 180 -0.10 -8.97 2.09
N ARG A 181 0.45 -7.82 1.65
CA ARG A 181 -0.36 -6.69 1.17
C ARG A 181 -1.02 -7.00 -0.18
N LYS A 182 -0.48 -7.94 -0.96
CA LYS A 182 -1.07 -8.38 -2.23
C LYS A 182 -2.22 -9.34 -1.98
N THR A 183 -3.24 -9.29 -2.83
CA THR A 183 -4.33 -10.28 -2.78
C THR A 183 -3.84 -11.70 -3.07
N ALA A 184 -2.83 -11.86 -3.93
CA ALA A 184 -2.16 -13.15 -4.17
C ALA A 184 -1.24 -13.57 -3.00
N GLY A 185 -0.94 -12.64 -2.08
CA GLY A 185 -0.05 -12.84 -0.95
C GLY A 185 1.39 -13.18 -1.34
N VAL A 186 2.01 -14.00 -0.49
CA VAL A 186 3.39 -14.49 -0.64
C VAL A 186 3.37 -15.81 -1.39
N ASP A 187 4.15 -15.88 -2.48
CA ASP A 187 4.41 -17.12 -3.21
C ASP A 187 5.55 -17.90 -2.55
N LYS A 188 5.27 -19.13 -2.12
CA LYS A 188 6.21 -19.96 -1.36
C LYS A 188 7.38 -20.48 -2.20
N GLU A 189 7.16 -20.72 -3.49
CA GLU A 189 8.22 -21.15 -4.41
C GLU A 189 9.17 -19.98 -4.66
N HIS A 190 8.64 -18.78 -4.95
CA HIS A 190 9.46 -17.58 -5.10
C HIS A 190 10.25 -17.27 -3.82
N PHE A 191 9.59 -17.35 -2.67
CA PHE A 191 10.24 -17.17 -1.36
C PHE A 191 11.40 -18.17 -1.18
N PHE A 192 11.17 -19.45 -1.48
CA PHE A 192 12.21 -20.47 -1.40
C PHE A 192 13.37 -20.21 -2.35
N GLN A 193 13.09 -19.79 -3.59
CA GLN A 193 14.13 -19.43 -4.56
C GLN A 193 14.98 -18.24 -4.09
N LYS A 194 14.37 -17.26 -3.42
CA LYS A 194 15.05 -16.05 -2.93
C LYS A 194 15.91 -16.31 -1.69
N TYR A 195 15.44 -17.15 -0.76
CA TYR A 195 16.06 -17.31 0.56
C TYR A 195 16.62 -18.71 0.86
N GLY A 196 16.32 -19.72 0.04
CA GLY A 196 16.72 -21.12 0.25
C GLY A 196 16.08 -21.77 1.48
N ARG A 197 14.99 -21.19 1.98
CA ARG A 197 14.26 -21.59 3.18
C ARG A 197 12.76 -21.50 2.91
N THR A 198 11.96 -22.33 3.57
CA THR A 198 10.50 -22.30 3.39
C THR A 198 9.85 -21.38 4.42
N VAL A 199 8.70 -20.80 4.06
CA VAL A 199 7.90 -19.96 4.96
C VAL A 199 7.43 -20.78 6.18
N ASP A 200 7.00 -22.03 5.94
CA ASP A 200 6.48 -22.92 6.96
C ASP A 200 7.53 -23.32 8.02
N ASP A 201 8.80 -23.47 7.62
CA ASP A 201 9.89 -23.78 8.55
C ASP A 201 10.30 -22.57 9.41
N LEU A 202 10.21 -21.37 8.83
CA LEU A 202 10.65 -20.14 9.49
C LEU A 202 9.58 -19.57 10.43
N PHE A 203 8.31 -19.65 10.06
CA PHE A 203 7.21 -19.00 10.78
C PHE A 203 6.09 -19.97 11.24
N PRO A 204 6.37 -21.19 11.74
CA PRO A 204 5.34 -22.20 11.97
C PRO A 204 4.31 -21.78 13.04
N LYS A 205 4.72 -20.99 14.04
CA LYS A 205 3.83 -20.50 15.11
C LYS A 205 2.94 -19.36 14.63
N VAL A 206 3.53 -18.40 13.92
CA VAL A 206 2.83 -17.23 13.37
C VAL A 206 1.74 -17.69 12.40
N LEU A 207 2.10 -18.56 11.44
CA LEU A 207 1.15 -19.12 10.47
C LEU A 207 -0.02 -19.80 11.17
N ARG A 208 0.26 -20.73 12.10
CA ARG A 208 -0.78 -21.45 12.84
C ARG A 208 -1.71 -20.49 13.58
N SER A 209 -1.17 -19.51 14.30
CA SER A 209 -1.99 -18.54 15.04
C SER A 209 -2.90 -17.72 14.13
N LEU A 210 -2.40 -17.30 12.96
CA LEU A 210 -3.17 -16.51 12.00
C LEU A 210 -4.20 -17.35 11.24
N GLU A 211 -3.91 -18.64 10.99
CA GLU A 211 -4.87 -19.59 10.41
C GLU A 211 -5.99 -19.92 11.41
N GLU A 212 -5.66 -20.18 12.68
CA GLU A 212 -6.64 -20.47 13.75
C GLU A 212 -7.61 -19.29 13.98
N THR A 213 -7.12 -18.06 13.80
CA THR A 213 -7.94 -16.84 13.87
C THR A 213 -8.64 -16.50 12.55
N GLY A 214 -8.40 -17.27 11.48
CA GLY A 214 -9.04 -17.09 10.18
C GLY A 214 -8.61 -15.82 9.45
N LEU A 215 -7.43 -15.27 9.76
CA LEU A 215 -6.90 -14.05 9.14
C LEU A 215 -6.10 -14.33 7.87
N ILE A 216 -5.54 -15.53 7.74
CA ILE A 216 -4.83 -15.95 6.52
C ILE A 216 -5.34 -17.29 6.02
N VAL A 217 -5.08 -17.55 4.74
CA VAL A 217 -5.10 -18.88 4.15
C VAL A 217 -3.67 -19.27 3.85
N ASN A 218 -3.24 -20.40 4.41
CA ASN A 218 -1.94 -21.01 4.14
C ASN A 218 -2.14 -22.24 3.24
N THR A 219 -1.75 -22.15 1.97
CA THR A 219 -1.85 -23.26 1.02
C THR A 219 -0.48 -23.88 0.75
N SER A 220 -0.42 -24.89 -0.11
CA SER A 220 0.87 -25.43 -0.58
C SER A 220 1.69 -24.41 -1.36
N ASN A 221 1.05 -23.45 -2.02
CA ASN A 221 1.71 -22.55 -2.98
C ASN A 221 1.82 -21.12 -2.45
N ASN A 222 0.84 -20.64 -1.70
CA ASN A 222 0.75 -19.24 -1.28
C ASN A 222 0.25 -19.10 0.16
N VAL A 223 0.67 -18.00 0.80
CA VAL A 223 0.08 -17.47 2.04
C VAL A 223 -0.55 -16.12 1.74
N PHE A 224 -1.84 -15.95 1.96
CA PHE A 224 -2.56 -14.71 1.64
C PHE A 224 -3.67 -14.41 2.65
N LEU A 225 -4.11 -13.15 2.70
CA LEU A 225 -5.16 -12.70 3.63
C LEU A 225 -6.53 -13.28 3.26
N THR A 226 -7.33 -13.64 4.26
CA THR A 226 -8.77 -13.79 4.09
C THR A 226 -9.45 -12.42 3.96
N HIS A 227 -10.77 -12.41 3.72
CA HIS A 227 -11.56 -11.17 3.80
C HIS A 227 -11.36 -10.45 5.14
N ASN A 228 -11.49 -11.16 6.26
CA ASN A 228 -11.25 -10.62 7.60
C ASN A 228 -9.79 -10.20 7.80
N GLY A 229 -8.85 -10.96 7.24
CA GLY A 229 -7.43 -10.62 7.23
C GLY A 229 -7.14 -9.28 6.58
N LYS A 230 -7.86 -8.90 5.51
CA LYS A 230 -7.71 -7.58 4.88
C LYS A 230 -8.13 -6.44 5.79
N LEU A 231 -9.16 -6.64 6.63
CA LEU A 231 -9.62 -5.64 7.60
C LEU A 231 -8.59 -5.43 8.72
N LEU A 232 -7.87 -6.50 9.09
CA LEU A 232 -6.85 -6.51 10.15
C LEU A 232 -5.42 -6.63 9.59
N GLY A 233 -5.19 -6.15 8.36
CA GLY A 233 -3.96 -6.42 7.63
C GLY A 233 -2.70 -6.03 8.38
N ASN A 234 -2.69 -4.86 9.04
CA ASN A 234 -1.52 -4.40 9.79
C ASN A 234 -1.15 -5.35 10.95
N GLU A 235 -2.13 -5.93 11.65
CA GLU A 235 -1.89 -6.90 12.71
C GLU A 235 -1.25 -8.17 12.15
N VAL A 236 -1.75 -8.63 10.99
CA VAL A 236 -1.20 -9.78 10.28
C VAL A 236 0.24 -9.53 9.82
N PHE A 237 0.53 -8.38 9.22
CA PHE A 237 1.87 -8.06 8.70
C PHE A 237 2.88 -7.99 9.84
N GLN A 238 2.52 -7.31 10.93
CA GLN A 238 3.40 -7.11 12.08
C GLN A 238 3.74 -8.41 12.80
N ALA A 239 2.89 -9.44 12.73
CA ALA A 239 3.12 -10.73 13.37
C ALA A 239 4.35 -11.49 12.84
N PHE A 240 4.92 -11.08 11.70
CA PHE A 240 6.13 -11.68 11.13
C PHE A 240 7.42 -10.93 11.47
N LEU A 241 7.35 -9.77 12.14
CA LEU A 241 8.51 -8.94 12.44
C LEU A 241 9.17 -9.33 13.77
N GLY A 242 10.49 -9.45 13.80
CA GLY A 242 11.28 -9.78 14.99
C GLY A 242 11.21 -11.25 15.41
N GLU A 243 10.87 -12.15 14.49
CA GLU A 243 10.72 -13.58 14.74
C GLU A 243 11.97 -14.39 14.39
N LEU A 244 12.97 -13.79 13.70
CA LEU A 244 14.19 -14.46 13.22
C LEU A 244 15.50 -14.01 13.85
#